data_AF-A0A7Y1ZH08-F1
#
_entry.id   AF-A0A7Y1ZH08-F1
#
_cell.length_a   1.000
_cell.length_b   1.000
_cell.length_c   1.000
_cell.angle_alpha   90.00
_cell.angle_beta   90.00
_cell.angle_gamma   90.00
#
_symmetry.space_group_name_H-M   'P 1'
#
loop_
_entity.id
_entity.type
_entity.pdbx_description
1 polymer ?
#
loop_
_entity_poly.entity_id
_entity_poly.type
_entity_poly.pdbx_seq_one_letter_code
_entity_poly.pdbx_strand_id
1 'polypeptide(L)'
;MSVSITRTLAALGLSAVATLSLAKTTPEQAARLGGPELTPVGAERAGNADGSIPAWDGGIKEFPAGYKEGERLVDPYKDDKPLFTITAQNMQQYAEFLSPGQQAMFKRYPDTYKMPIFPTRRSAYLPDSEYELIKEGATNTDLVPGGNGIVNFNAAVPFPIPNEGVEVIWNHITRYRTAQAVERRYIQAPVQANGNFSPVLFEEQAMFANRVEGNPNPNRLM
;
A
#
# COMPACT_ATOMS: atom_id res chain seq x y z
N MET A 1 -30.06 -57.29 43.54
CA MET A 1 -31.43 -57.23 42.98
C MET A 1 -31.65 -55.84 42.40
N SER A 2 -32.32 -55.79 41.25
CA SER A 2 -32.68 -54.62 40.44
C SER A 2 -31.64 -54.11 39.44
N VAL A 3 -32.17 -53.83 38.25
CA VAL A 3 -31.58 -53.74 36.91
C VAL A 3 -31.81 -52.32 36.37
N SER A 4 -31.08 -51.97 35.29
CA SER A 4 -31.40 -50.95 34.28
C SER A 4 -30.75 -49.58 34.55
N ILE A 5 -30.19 -48.83 33.58
CA ILE A 5 -30.59 -48.62 32.19
C ILE A 5 -29.38 -48.40 31.27
N THR A 6 -29.53 -48.98 30.09
CA THR A 6 -28.73 -49.00 28.88
C THR A 6 -28.67 -47.62 28.16
N ARG A 7 -27.47 -47.27 27.69
CA ARG A 7 -27.13 -46.48 26.47
C ARG A 7 -27.65 -45.04 26.29
N THR A 8 -26.76 -44.27 25.62
CA THR A 8 -27.01 -43.08 24.78
C THR A 8 -26.84 -41.74 25.49
N LEU A 9 -25.62 -41.19 25.48
CA LEU A 9 -25.37 -39.75 25.28
C LEU A 9 -23.87 -39.51 24.97
N ALA A 10 -23.36 -40.17 23.93
CA ALA A 10 -22.04 -39.90 23.36
C ALA A 10 -22.25 -39.35 21.95
N ALA A 11 -22.54 -38.04 21.84
CA ALA A 11 -22.39 -37.22 20.63
C ALA A 11 -23.00 -35.82 20.86
N LEU A 12 -22.38 -34.99 21.70
CA LEU A 12 -22.60 -33.54 21.68
C LEU A 12 -21.26 -32.82 21.91
N GLY A 13 -20.22 -33.29 21.24
CA GLY A 13 -18.88 -32.74 21.31
C GLY A 13 -18.36 -32.45 19.91
N LEU A 14 -17.97 -31.20 19.68
CA LEU A 14 -17.20 -30.70 18.54
C LEU A 14 -17.92 -30.67 17.18
N SER A 15 -18.83 -29.71 17.04
CA SER A 15 -19.11 -29.09 15.74
C SER A 15 -19.21 -27.57 15.87
N ALA A 16 -18.30 -26.98 16.66
CA ALA A 16 -17.92 -25.60 16.46
C ALA A 16 -16.84 -25.61 15.37
N VAL A 17 -17.27 -25.76 14.12
CA VAL A 17 -16.47 -25.24 13.02
C VAL A 17 -16.39 -23.75 13.30
N ALA A 18 -15.23 -23.30 13.78
CA ALA A 18 -14.90 -21.90 13.80
C ALA A 18 -15.03 -21.41 12.36
N THR A 19 -16.19 -20.87 12.02
CA THR A 19 -16.26 -19.90 10.96
C THR A 19 -15.30 -18.82 11.41
N LEU A 20 -14.16 -18.72 10.73
CA LEU A 20 -13.39 -17.49 10.71
C LEU A 20 -14.35 -16.47 10.11
N SER A 21 -15.23 -15.90 10.92
CA SER A 21 -15.95 -14.69 10.53
C SER A 21 -14.85 -13.69 10.28
N LEU A 22 -14.62 -13.36 9.02
CA LEU A 22 -13.87 -12.19 8.59
C LEU A 22 -14.64 -11.00 9.17
N ALA A 23 -14.30 -10.65 10.39
CA ALA A 23 -14.99 -9.63 11.14
C ALA A 23 -14.59 -8.29 10.52
N LYS A 24 -15.59 -7.53 10.08
CA LYS A 24 -15.42 -6.14 9.69
C LYS A 24 -14.63 -5.40 10.78
N THR A 25 -13.73 -4.51 10.38
CA THR A 25 -12.93 -3.73 11.32
C THR A 25 -13.83 -3.03 12.33
N THR A 26 -13.58 -3.24 13.62
CA THR A 26 -14.40 -2.65 14.68
C THR A 26 -14.01 -1.19 14.93
N PRO A 27 -14.88 -0.36 15.54
CA PRO A 27 -14.53 0.99 15.94
C PRO A 27 -13.28 1.06 16.84
N GLU A 28 -13.08 0.08 17.72
CA GLU A 28 -11.91 -0.02 18.60
C GLU A 28 -10.63 -0.28 17.80
N GLN A 29 -10.69 -1.11 16.77
CA GLN A 29 -9.57 -1.35 15.87
C GLN A 29 -9.27 -0.09 15.04
N ALA A 30 -10.30 0.56 14.49
CA ALA A 30 -10.16 1.79 13.72
C ALA A 30 -9.61 2.96 14.57
N ALA A 31 -9.90 2.99 15.88
CA ALA A 31 -9.34 3.99 16.80
C ALA A 31 -7.80 3.95 16.91
N ARG A 32 -7.16 2.85 16.52
CA ARG A 32 -5.69 2.71 16.48
C ARG A 32 -5.06 3.50 15.32
N LEU A 33 -5.83 3.80 14.27
CA LEU A 33 -5.37 4.54 13.08
C LEU A 33 -5.00 5.97 13.45
N GLY A 34 -3.80 6.39 13.04
CA GLY A 34 -3.24 7.69 13.41
C GLY A 34 -2.79 7.79 14.87
N GLY A 35 -3.00 6.75 15.68
CA GLY A 35 -2.54 6.64 17.06
C GLY A 35 -1.05 6.27 17.18
N PRO A 36 -0.59 5.78 18.34
CA PRO A 36 0.82 5.42 18.57
C PRO A 36 1.24 4.12 17.85
N GLU A 37 0.30 3.24 17.54
CA GLU A 37 0.60 1.93 16.94
C GLU A 37 0.59 1.97 15.41
N LEU A 38 -0.42 2.61 14.83
CA LEU A 38 -0.64 2.64 13.39
C LEU A 38 -0.53 4.07 12.85
N THR A 39 0.06 4.20 11.66
CA THR A 39 -0.08 5.40 10.85
C THR A 39 -1.56 5.60 10.47
N PRO A 40 -1.96 6.79 9.99
CA PRO A 40 -3.32 7.00 9.51
C PRO A 40 -3.77 6.05 8.40
N VAL A 41 -2.83 5.46 7.65
CA VAL A 41 -3.10 4.50 6.58
C VAL A 41 -3.03 3.03 7.05
N GLY A 42 -2.85 2.79 8.35
CA GLY A 42 -2.83 1.45 8.95
C GLY A 42 -1.50 0.71 8.90
N ALA A 43 -0.41 1.35 8.47
CA ALA A 43 0.92 0.76 8.56
C ALA A 43 1.45 0.84 10.00
N GLU A 44 2.36 -0.06 10.38
CA GLU A 44 3.08 0.05 11.65
C GLU A 44 3.79 1.40 11.76
N ARG A 45 3.54 2.14 12.85
CA ARG A 45 4.14 3.46 13.06
C ARG A 45 5.60 3.35 13.50
N ALA A 46 5.92 2.37 14.33
CA ALA A 46 7.25 2.20 14.91
C ALA A 46 8.32 1.99 13.83
N GLY A 47 9.57 2.29 14.21
CA GLY A 47 10.73 1.84 13.46
C GLY A 47 11.00 0.36 13.72
N ASN A 48 11.83 -0.27 12.89
CA ASN A 48 12.18 -1.66 13.09
C ASN A 48 13.26 -1.83 14.18
N ALA A 49 13.42 -3.05 14.69
CA ALA A 49 14.27 -3.33 15.83
C ALA A 49 15.77 -3.06 15.60
N ASP A 50 16.25 -3.19 14.35
CA ASP A 50 17.66 -2.95 14.01
C ASP A 50 18.00 -1.47 13.72
N GLY A 51 16.98 -0.59 13.73
CA GLY A 51 17.13 0.86 13.54
C GLY A 51 17.36 1.30 12.10
N SER A 52 17.34 0.41 11.10
CA SER A 52 17.49 0.77 9.69
C SER A 52 16.24 1.43 9.09
N ILE A 53 15.08 1.26 9.72
CA ILE A 53 13.81 1.90 9.37
C ILE A 53 13.39 2.79 10.55
N PRO A 54 13.31 4.14 10.37
CA PRO A 54 12.86 5.02 11.43
C PRO A 54 11.35 4.88 11.67
N ALA A 55 10.87 5.36 12.82
CA ALA A 55 9.44 5.54 13.03
C ALA A 55 8.86 6.55 12.04
N TRP A 56 7.57 6.40 11.69
CA TRP A 56 6.85 7.41 10.91
C TRP A 56 6.39 8.54 11.81
N ASP A 57 6.85 9.75 11.50
CA ASP A 57 6.67 10.98 12.27
C ASP A 57 5.71 11.99 11.61
N GLY A 58 5.08 11.61 10.49
CA GLY A 58 4.14 12.47 9.76
C GLY A 58 4.48 12.67 8.29
N GLY A 59 5.66 12.23 7.84
CA GLY A 59 6.11 12.43 6.47
C GLY A 59 6.42 13.88 6.13
N ILE A 60 6.59 14.18 4.85
CA ILE A 60 6.90 15.53 4.36
C ILE A 60 5.61 16.33 4.17
N LYS A 61 5.35 17.28 5.06
CA LYS A 61 4.14 18.13 5.05
C LYS A 61 4.28 19.41 4.23
N GLU A 62 5.52 19.85 3.99
CA GLU A 62 5.82 21.07 3.24
C GLU A 62 6.74 20.73 2.07
N PHE A 63 6.56 21.42 0.95
CA PHE A 63 7.43 21.24 -0.20
C PHE A 63 8.87 21.63 0.15
N PRO A 64 9.88 20.90 -0.38
CA PRO A 64 11.27 21.25 -0.12
C PRO A 64 11.60 22.65 -0.63
N ALA A 65 12.51 23.33 0.07
CA ALA A 65 12.96 24.66 -0.31
C ALA A 65 13.44 24.69 -1.77
N GLY A 66 12.96 25.67 -2.53
CA GLY A 66 13.27 25.83 -3.95
C GLY A 66 12.32 25.12 -4.91
N TYR A 67 11.33 24.35 -4.41
CA TYR A 67 10.23 23.89 -5.25
C TYR A 67 9.42 25.07 -5.80
N LYS A 68 9.03 24.97 -7.07
CA LYS A 68 8.12 25.88 -7.74
C LYS A 68 6.96 25.08 -8.30
N GLU A 69 5.75 25.60 -8.14
CA GLU A 69 4.54 24.96 -8.65
C GLU A 69 4.64 24.74 -10.16
N GLY A 70 4.24 23.55 -10.62
CA GLY A 70 4.33 23.13 -12.02
C GLY A 70 5.71 22.63 -12.47
N GLU A 71 6.76 22.81 -11.67
CA GLU A 71 8.09 22.27 -11.96
C GLU A 71 8.29 20.86 -11.35
N ARG A 72 9.43 20.25 -11.67
CA ARG A 72 9.83 18.95 -11.10
C ARG A 72 10.02 19.07 -9.59
N LEU A 73 9.55 18.08 -8.85
CA LEU A 73 9.77 17.98 -7.41
C LEU A 73 11.27 17.99 -7.09
N VAL A 74 11.62 18.80 -6.09
CA VAL A 74 12.97 18.87 -5.53
C VAL A 74 13.20 17.67 -4.61
N ASP A 75 14.41 17.10 -4.64
CA ASP A 75 14.79 16.03 -3.72
C ASP A 75 14.88 16.57 -2.28
N PRO A 76 14.00 16.13 -1.35
CA PRO A 76 14.05 16.56 0.05
C PRO A 76 15.30 16.10 0.80
N TYR A 77 16.00 15.08 0.30
CA TYR A 77 17.12 14.43 0.97
C TYR A 77 18.39 14.47 0.13
N LYS A 78 18.59 15.54 -0.66
CA LYS A 78 19.74 15.73 -1.56
C LYS A 78 21.12 15.56 -0.90
N ASP A 79 21.19 15.73 0.43
CA ASP A 79 22.43 15.65 1.21
C ASP A 79 22.66 14.24 1.80
N ASP A 80 21.73 13.30 1.60
CA ASP A 80 21.89 11.91 2.02
C ASP A 80 23.05 11.26 1.27
N LYS A 81 23.93 10.63 2.04
CA LYS A 81 25.08 9.88 1.51
C LYS A 81 24.77 8.39 1.54
N PRO A 82 25.33 7.61 0.61
CA PRO A 82 25.25 6.15 0.70
C PRO A 82 25.85 5.67 2.02
N LEU A 83 25.12 4.80 2.73
CA LEU A 83 25.61 4.06 3.89
C LEU A 83 26.69 3.07 3.46
N PHE A 84 26.45 2.38 2.35
CA PHE A 84 27.38 1.47 1.69
C PHE A 84 26.94 1.27 0.23
N THR A 85 27.70 0.48 -0.52
CA THR A 85 27.36 0.13 -1.90
C THR A 85 27.51 -1.37 -2.11
N ILE A 86 26.46 -2.00 -2.62
CA ILE A 86 26.50 -3.39 -3.05
C ILE A 86 27.04 -3.45 -4.47
N THR A 87 27.96 -4.37 -4.68
CA THR A 87 28.71 -4.62 -5.91
C THR A 87 28.77 -6.13 -6.15
N ALA A 88 29.22 -6.57 -7.32
CA ALA A 88 29.39 -8.00 -7.57
C ALA A 88 30.37 -8.68 -6.58
N GLN A 89 31.32 -7.92 -6.03
CA GLN A 89 32.34 -8.43 -5.11
C GLN A 89 31.80 -8.73 -3.71
N ASN A 90 30.77 -8.00 -3.25
CA ASN A 90 30.19 -8.17 -1.91
C ASN A 90 28.71 -8.59 -1.92
N MET A 91 28.05 -8.76 -3.09
CA MET A 91 26.63 -9.13 -3.17
C MET A 91 26.27 -10.37 -2.36
N GLN A 92 27.19 -11.32 -2.22
CA GLN A 92 26.95 -12.57 -1.50
C GLN A 92 26.68 -12.32 0.00
N GLN A 93 27.24 -11.25 0.56
CA GLN A 93 27.01 -10.83 1.95
C GLN A 93 25.59 -10.30 2.18
N TYR A 94 24.90 -9.90 1.10
CA TYR A 94 23.57 -9.30 1.13
C TYR A 94 22.54 -10.15 0.38
N ALA A 95 22.86 -11.40 0.06
CA ALA A 95 22.06 -12.24 -0.85
C ALA A 95 20.61 -12.42 -0.38
N GLU A 96 20.37 -12.44 0.93
CA GLU A 96 19.02 -12.53 1.52
C GLU A 96 18.14 -11.30 1.24
N PHE A 97 18.75 -10.14 0.99
CA PHE A 97 18.06 -8.88 0.69
C PHE A 97 17.93 -8.63 -0.82
N LEU A 98 18.49 -9.51 -1.65
CA LEU A 98 18.53 -9.34 -3.10
C LEU A 98 17.62 -10.38 -3.79
N SER A 99 16.69 -9.90 -4.59
CA SER A 99 15.90 -10.75 -5.48
C SER A 99 16.78 -11.51 -6.48
N PRO A 100 16.33 -12.65 -7.02
CA PRO A 100 17.09 -13.39 -8.04
C PRO A 100 17.46 -12.53 -9.25
N GLY A 101 16.57 -11.60 -9.65
CA GLY A 101 16.83 -10.65 -10.73
C GLY A 101 17.96 -9.68 -10.40
N GLN A 102 17.98 -9.11 -9.19
CA GLN A 102 19.08 -8.22 -8.76
C GLN A 102 20.42 -8.97 -8.68
N GLN A 103 20.43 -10.21 -8.15
CA GLN A 103 21.64 -11.04 -8.13
C GLN A 103 22.12 -11.36 -9.55
N ALA A 104 21.21 -11.65 -10.47
CA ALA A 104 21.54 -11.88 -11.88
C ALA A 104 22.16 -10.63 -12.53
N MET A 105 21.68 -9.43 -12.20
CA MET A 105 22.25 -8.18 -12.70
C MET A 105 23.70 -7.98 -12.25
N PHE A 106 24.03 -8.25 -10.99
CA PHE A 106 25.43 -8.21 -10.50
C PHE A 106 26.32 -9.23 -11.20
N LYS A 107 25.81 -10.43 -11.50
CA LYS A 107 26.56 -11.45 -12.27
C LYS A 107 26.74 -11.06 -13.74
N ARG A 108 25.72 -10.45 -14.34
CA ARG A 108 25.71 -10.08 -15.76
C ARG A 108 26.60 -8.86 -16.04
N TYR A 109 26.66 -7.93 -15.10
CA TYR A 109 27.34 -6.64 -15.22
C TYR A 109 28.24 -6.34 -14.01
N PRO A 110 29.26 -7.18 -13.74
CA PRO A 110 30.01 -7.13 -12.49
C PRO A 110 30.80 -5.84 -12.27
N ASP A 111 31.19 -5.16 -13.35
CA ASP A 111 32.02 -3.95 -13.29
C ASP A 111 31.18 -2.65 -13.26
N THR A 112 29.95 -2.70 -13.78
CA THR A 112 29.12 -1.50 -14.01
C THR A 112 27.87 -1.44 -13.15
N TYR A 113 27.31 -2.57 -12.73
CA TYR A 113 26.12 -2.58 -11.88
C TYR A 113 26.51 -2.44 -10.40
N LYS A 114 26.06 -1.34 -9.80
CA LYS A 114 26.28 -1.00 -8.40
C LYS A 114 24.96 -0.55 -7.78
N MET A 115 24.74 -0.88 -6.51
CA MET A 115 23.55 -0.48 -5.78
C MET A 115 23.97 0.30 -4.53
N PRO A 116 24.04 1.65 -4.61
CA PRO A 116 24.25 2.47 -3.42
C PRO A 116 23.02 2.36 -2.50
N ILE A 117 23.25 2.09 -1.23
CA ILE A 117 22.20 1.97 -0.21
C ILE A 117 22.21 3.24 0.62
N PHE A 118 21.04 3.86 0.76
CA PHE A 118 20.85 5.12 1.48
C PHE A 118 20.05 4.90 2.76
N PRO A 119 20.06 5.87 3.71
CA PRO A 119 19.19 5.83 4.87
C PRO A 119 17.72 5.72 4.48
N THR A 120 16.94 4.92 5.22
CA THR A 120 15.50 4.85 5.01
C THR A 120 14.83 6.14 5.48
N ARG A 121 13.99 6.73 4.64
CA ARG A 121 13.16 7.89 4.95
C ARG A 121 11.69 7.51 4.80
N ARG A 122 10.88 7.64 5.86
CA ARG A 122 9.44 7.40 5.80
C ARG A 122 8.69 8.70 5.49
N SER A 123 8.90 9.23 4.29
CA SER A 123 8.46 10.57 3.86
C SER A 123 7.00 10.66 3.39
N ALA A 124 6.32 9.53 3.21
CA ALA A 124 4.97 9.50 2.65
C ALA A 124 3.97 10.26 3.54
N TYR A 125 3.19 11.13 2.90
CA TYR A 125 2.14 11.94 3.48
C TYR A 125 0.92 11.93 2.55
N LEU A 126 -0.28 11.93 3.11
CA LEU A 126 -1.53 12.22 2.40
C LEU A 126 -2.18 13.43 3.08
N PRO A 127 -2.99 14.23 2.35
CA PRO A 127 -3.71 15.34 2.96
C PRO A 127 -4.51 14.90 4.19
N ASP A 128 -4.60 15.76 5.20
CA ASP A 128 -5.28 15.41 6.47
C ASP A 128 -6.76 15.02 6.24
N SER A 129 -7.42 15.64 5.26
CA SER A 129 -8.78 15.26 4.84
C SER A 129 -8.86 13.80 4.38
N GLU A 130 -7.80 13.27 3.77
CA GLU A 130 -7.72 11.87 3.35
C GLU A 130 -7.61 10.93 4.55
N TYR A 131 -6.86 11.32 5.58
CA TYR A 131 -6.73 10.53 6.80
C TYR A 131 -8.06 10.40 7.55
N GLU A 132 -8.87 11.45 7.56
CA GLU A 132 -10.23 11.39 8.12
C GLU A 132 -11.12 10.43 7.33
N LEU A 133 -11.10 10.51 5.99
CA LEU A 133 -11.85 9.58 5.14
C LEU A 133 -11.40 8.13 5.32
N ILE A 134 -10.10 7.88 5.45
CA ILE A 134 -9.58 6.53 5.71
C ILE A 134 -10.09 5.99 7.04
N LYS A 135 -10.09 6.83 8.09
CA LYS A 135 -10.56 6.43 9.41
C LYS A 135 -12.07 6.17 9.42
N GLU A 136 -12.86 6.99 8.74
CA GLU A 136 -14.30 6.76 8.54
C GLU A 136 -14.56 5.49 7.71
N GLY A 137 -13.85 5.34 6.59
CA GLY A 137 -13.97 4.21 5.67
C GLY A 137 -13.59 2.88 6.30
N ALA A 138 -12.70 2.87 7.31
CA ALA A 138 -12.24 1.66 7.99
C ALA A 138 -13.39 0.80 8.55
N THR A 139 -14.45 1.43 9.08
CA THR A 139 -15.60 0.70 9.66
C THR A 139 -16.81 0.64 8.72
N ASN A 140 -16.74 1.29 7.56
CA ASN A 140 -17.89 1.51 6.68
C ASN A 140 -17.76 0.78 5.34
N THR A 141 -16.57 0.73 4.76
CA THR A 141 -16.29 0.06 3.49
C THR A 141 -16.57 -1.43 3.59
N ASP A 142 -17.23 -1.99 2.56
CA ASP A 142 -17.43 -3.43 2.42
C ASP A 142 -17.01 -3.92 1.03
N LEU A 143 -16.59 -5.19 0.96
CA LEU A 143 -16.45 -5.91 -0.30
C LEU A 143 -17.84 -6.33 -0.82
N VAL A 144 -18.04 -6.22 -2.13
CA VAL A 144 -19.15 -6.87 -2.84
C VAL A 144 -18.94 -8.40 -2.77
N PRO A 145 -20.01 -9.22 -2.74
CA PRO A 145 -19.88 -10.67 -2.79
C PRO A 145 -18.94 -11.14 -3.92
N GLY A 146 -17.95 -11.96 -3.55
CA GLY A 146 -16.91 -12.44 -4.47
C GLY A 146 -15.70 -11.52 -4.60
N GLY A 147 -15.63 -10.40 -3.88
CA GLY A 147 -14.43 -9.55 -3.78
C GLY A 147 -14.11 -8.70 -5.02
N ASN A 148 -14.92 -8.80 -6.08
CA ASN A 148 -14.72 -8.10 -7.35
C ASN A 148 -15.24 -6.65 -7.35
N GLY A 149 -15.63 -6.12 -6.20
CA GLY A 149 -16.03 -4.73 -6.02
C GLY A 149 -15.97 -4.30 -4.57
N ILE A 150 -16.08 -2.99 -4.37
CA ILE A 150 -16.19 -2.35 -3.05
C ILE A 150 -17.41 -1.43 -3.04
N VAL A 151 -18.01 -1.27 -1.86
CA VAL A 151 -19.14 -0.36 -1.63
C VAL A 151 -18.89 0.47 -0.39
N ASN A 152 -19.62 1.59 -0.27
CA ASN A 152 -19.55 2.51 0.87
C ASN A 152 -18.14 3.07 1.13
N PHE A 153 -17.38 3.33 0.05
CA PHE A 153 -16.01 3.81 0.13
C PHE A 153 -15.89 5.25 -0.39
N ASN A 154 -15.11 6.06 0.30
CA ASN A 154 -14.77 7.44 -0.07
C ASN A 154 -13.27 7.73 0.05
N ALA A 155 -12.49 6.77 0.55
CA ALA A 155 -11.08 6.88 0.84
C ALA A 155 -10.18 6.20 -0.20
N ALA A 156 -8.91 6.61 -0.22
CA ALA A 156 -7.84 6.02 -1.02
C ALA A 156 -7.23 4.76 -0.41
N VAL A 157 -7.47 4.54 0.89
CA VAL A 157 -7.12 3.31 1.62
C VAL A 157 -8.40 2.81 2.29
N PRO A 158 -9.32 2.20 1.52
CA PRO A 158 -10.63 1.77 2.02
C PRO A 158 -10.55 0.71 3.12
N PHE A 159 -9.49 -0.12 3.13
CA PHE A 159 -9.26 -1.16 4.13
C PHE A 159 -7.91 -0.96 4.83
N PRO A 160 -7.75 0.03 5.71
CA PRO A 160 -6.47 0.33 6.36
C PRO A 160 -6.02 -0.78 7.31
N ILE A 161 -6.93 -1.60 7.81
CA ILE A 161 -6.64 -2.80 8.61
C ILE A 161 -7.21 -4.00 7.85
N PRO A 162 -6.50 -4.52 6.83
CA PRO A 162 -7.03 -5.57 5.98
C PRO A 162 -7.09 -6.91 6.72
N ASN A 163 -8.23 -7.59 6.62
CA ASN A 163 -8.48 -8.94 7.09
C ASN A 163 -8.16 -9.99 6.01
N GLU A 164 -8.21 -9.62 4.73
CA GLU A 164 -7.94 -10.54 3.63
C GLU A 164 -7.14 -9.91 2.47
N GLY A 165 -6.49 -10.76 1.66
CA GLY A 165 -5.59 -10.31 0.61
C GLY A 165 -6.25 -9.44 -0.47
N VAL A 166 -7.53 -9.67 -0.77
CA VAL A 166 -8.25 -8.88 -1.78
C VAL A 166 -8.46 -7.43 -1.33
N GLU A 167 -8.58 -7.17 -0.03
CA GLU A 167 -8.68 -5.81 0.51
C GLU A 167 -7.38 -5.02 0.27
N VAL A 168 -6.22 -5.68 0.38
CA VAL A 168 -4.92 -5.09 0.04
C VAL A 168 -4.85 -4.73 -1.44
N ILE A 169 -5.40 -5.58 -2.31
CA ILE A 169 -5.50 -5.30 -3.75
C ILE A 169 -6.39 -4.07 -3.98
N TRP A 170 -7.51 -3.95 -3.28
CA TRP A 170 -8.39 -2.78 -3.38
C TRP A 170 -7.72 -1.49 -2.92
N ASN A 171 -6.92 -1.52 -1.86
CA ASN A 171 -6.09 -0.38 -1.45
C ASN A 171 -5.11 0.05 -2.55
N HIS A 172 -4.54 -0.90 -3.30
CA HIS A 172 -3.69 -0.57 -4.45
C HIS A 172 -4.50 0.03 -5.61
N ILE A 173 -5.68 -0.51 -5.92
CA ILE A 173 -6.53 -0.01 -7.00
C ILE A 173 -6.99 1.43 -6.74
N THR A 174 -7.42 1.71 -5.51
CA THR A 174 -8.03 2.99 -5.07
C THR A 174 -7.04 4.03 -4.54
N ARG A 175 -5.74 3.69 -4.48
CA ARG A 175 -4.66 4.56 -3.99
C ARG A 175 -4.79 6.01 -4.42
N TYR A 176 -4.36 6.90 -3.53
CA TYR A 176 -4.44 8.34 -3.75
C TYR A 176 -3.62 8.75 -4.98
N ARG A 177 -4.20 9.61 -5.82
CA ARG A 177 -3.53 10.19 -6.99
C ARG A 177 -3.58 11.71 -6.92
N THR A 178 -4.79 12.24 -6.88
CA THR A 178 -5.11 13.65 -6.67
C THR A 178 -6.45 13.72 -5.93
N ALA A 179 -6.87 14.93 -5.53
CA ALA A 179 -8.09 15.11 -4.77
C ALA A 179 -9.37 14.72 -5.55
N GLN A 180 -9.43 15.01 -6.86
CA GLN A 180 -10.68 14.88 -7.64
C GLN A 180 -10.47 14.39 -9.08
N ALA A 181 -9.47 14.91 -9.79
CA ALA A 181 -9.25 14.59 -11.18
C ALA A 181 -7.76 14.51 -11.50
N VAL A 182 -7.42 13.68 -12.48
CA VAL A 182 -6.08 13.57 -13.01
C VAL A 182 -6.10 13.96 -14.48
N GLU A 183 -5.15 14.81 -14.84
CA GLU A 183 -4.74 15.03 -16.22
C GLU A 183 -3.35 14.43 -16.39
N ARG A 184 -3.18 13.61 -17.43
CA ARG A 184 -1.90 12.98 -17.74
C ARG A 184 -1.58 13.14 -19.21
N ARG A 185 -0.38 13.65 -19.47
CA ARG A 185 0.22 13.70 -20.80
C ARG A 185 1.47 12.84 -20.81
N TYR A 186 1.49 11.80 -21.64
CA TYR A 186 2.63 10.88 -21.70
C TYR A 186 2.87 10.33 -23.10
N ILE A 187 4.11 9.95 -23.38
CA ILE A 187 4.50 9.32 -24.64
C ILE A 187 4.75 7.84 -24.38
N GLN A 188 4.12 6.98 -25.17
CA GLN A 188 4.52 5.58 -25.28
C GLN A 188 5.43 5.44 -26.49
N ALA A 189 6.64 4.93 -26.29
CA ALA A 189 7.62 4.71 -27.35
C ALA A 189 7.97 3.21 -27.43
N PRO A 190 7.12 2.36 -28.05
CA PRO A 190 7.48 0.97 -28.33
C PRO A 190 8.79 0.92 -29.13
N VAL A 191 9.81 0.28 -28.55
CA VAL A 191 11.15 0.14 -29.12
C VAL A 191 11.25 -1.18 -29.86
N GLN A 192 11.69 -1.14 -31.11
CA GLN A 192 11.98 -2.30 -31.95
C GLN A 192 13.35 -2.89 -31.61
N ALA A 193 13.61 -4.14 -32.02
CA ALA A 193 14.88 -4.81 -31.74
C ALA A 193 16.13 -4.07 -32.28
N ASN A 194 15.97 -3.23 -33.31
CA ASN A 194 17.03 -2.41 -33.90
C ASN A 194 17.22 -1.05 -33.18
N GLY A 195 16.48 -0.78 -32.10
CA GLY A 195 16.53 0.47 -31.35
C GLY A 195 15.65 1.59 -31.89
N ASN A 196 14.99 1.43 -33.05
CA ASN A 196 14.02 2.39 -33.55
C ASN A 196 12.75 2.38 -32.70
N PHE A 197 12.05 3.52 -32.61
CA PHE A 197 10.79 3.61 -31.87
C PHE A 197 9.78 4.52 -32.60
N SER A 198 8.50 4.28 -32.35
CA SER A 198 7.40 5.12 -32.84
C SER A 198 6.70 5.78 -31.65
N PRO A 199 6.85 7.10 -31.42
CA PRO A 199 6.21 7.76 -30.29
C PRO A 199 4.70 7.92 -30.52
N VAL A 200 3.91 7.58 -29.52
CA VAL A 200 2.47 7.87 -29.45
C VAL A 200 2.24 8.77 -28.24
N LEU A 201 1.71 9.97 -28.48
CA LEU A 201 1.31 10.89 -27.43
C LEU A 201 -0.12 10.56 -26.96
N PHE A 202 -0.27 10.38 -25.65
CA PHE A 202 -1.56 10.24 -24.98
C PHE A 202 -1.82 11.48 -24.13
N GLU A 203 -3.06 11.97 -24.22
CA GLU A 203 -3.61 13.02 -23.36
C GLU A 203 -4.88 12.43 -22.73
N GLU A 204 -4.84 12.21 -21.43
CA GLU A 204 -5.91 11.57 -20.66
C GLU A 204 -6.40 12.51 -19.57
N GLN A 205 -7.72 12.65 -19.47
CA GLN A 205 -8.38 13.30 -18.36
C GLN A 205 -9.36 12.31 -17.73
N ALA A 206 -9.27 12.13 -16.42
CA ALA A 206 -10.16 11.26 -15.66
C ALA A 206 -10.55 11.92 -14.35
N MET A 207 -11.82 11.78 -13.96
CA MET A 207 -12.31 12.18 -12.65
C MET A 207 -12.50 10.92 -11.79
N PHE A 208 -12.33 11.06 -10.48
CA PHE A 208 -12.61 9.99 -9.54
C PHE A 208 -14.05 10.12 -9.07
N ALA A 209 -14.94 9.26 -9.59
CA ALA A 209 -16.38 9.38 -9.35
C ALA A 209 -16.73 9.34 -7.86
N ASN A 210 -16.02 8.56 -7.04
CA ASN A 210 -16.18 8.52 -5.59
C ASN A 210 -15.78 9.82 -4.86
N ARG A 211 -15.18 10.79 -5.55
CA ARG A 211 -14.78 12.11 -5.01
C ARG A 211 -15.70 13.25 -5.44
N VAL A 212 -16.71 12.96 -6.27
CA VAL A 212 -17.65 13.96 -6.78
C VAL A 212 -18.86 14.03 -5.85
N GLU A 213 -19.13 15.22 -5.30
CA GLU A 213 -20.30 15.46 -4.46
C GLU A 213 -21.60 15.19 -5.24
N GLY A 214 -22.55 14.49 -4.62
CA GLY A 214 -23.82 14.15 -5.26
C GLY A 214 -23.72 13.11 -6.38
N ASN A 215 -22.62 12.37 -6.49
CA ASN A 215 -22.46 11.31 -7.50
C ASN A 215 -23.64 10.30 -7.43
N PRO A 216 -24.42 10.15 -8.52
CA PRO A 216 -25.56 9.22 -8.55
C PRO A 216 -25.14 7.74 -8.54
N ASN A 217 -23.86 7.44 -8.74
CA ASN A 217 -23.26 6.10 -8.75
C ASN A 217 -22.13 6.00 -7.71
N PRO A 218 -22.43 5.94 -6.40
CA PRO A 218 -21.44 6.06 -5.34
C PRO A 218 -20.35 4.96 -5.34
N ASN A 219 -20.61 3.83 -6.00
CA ASN A 219 -19.67 2.71 -6.09
C ASN A 219 -18.81 2.73 -7.37
N ARG A 220 -18.93 3.78 -8.21
CA ARG A 220 -18.13 3.93 -9.42
C ARG A 220 -16.74 4.50 -9.07
N LEU A 221 -15.68 3.88 -9.61
CA LEU A 221 -14.29 4.27 -9.33
C LEU A 221 -13.83 5.49 -10.16
N MET A 222 -14.12 5.49 -11.46
CA MET A 222 -13.79 6.55 -12.43
C MET A 222 -14.97 6.82 -13.35
#